data_AF-A0A960LX57-F1
#
_entry.id   AF-A0A960LX57-F1
#
_cell.length_a   1.000
_cell.length_b   1.000
_cell.length_c   1.000
_cell.angle_alpha   90.00
_cell.angle_beta   90.00
_cell.angle_gamma   90.00
#
_symmetry.space_group_name_H-M   'P 1'
#
loop_
_entity.id
_entity.type
_entity.pdbx_description
1 polymer ?
#
loop_
_entity_poly.entity_id
_entity_poly.type
_entity_poly.pdbx_seq_one_letter_code
_entity_poly.pdbx_strand_id
1 'polypeptide(L)' 'MTSQGYEIDFVVRDQKGNCELLQVVWDMDDVETRAREERALEEAKKELGFPGKIIDYTTYLQSQG' A
#
# COMPACT_ATOMS: atom_id res chain seq x y z
N MET A 1 12.97 -6.28 7.12
CA MET A 1 13.34 -4.93 7.60
C MET A 1 13.94 -4.22 6.40
N THR A 2 13.18 -3.34 5.76
CA THR A 2 13.66 -2.52 4.65
C THR A 2 14.60 -1.46 5.24
N SER A 3 15.75 -1.24 4.61
CA SER A 3 16.86 -0.43 5.17
C SER A 3 16.58 1.09 5.26
N GLN A 4 15.34 1.52 5.02
CA GLN A 4 14.89 2.91 5.13
C GLN A 4 13.66 3.11 6.03
N GLY A 5 13.14 2.06 6.69
CA GLY A 5 12.09 2.20 7.71
C GLY A 5 10.69 2.56 7.18
N TYR A 6 10.44 2.40 5.87
CA TYR A 6 9.09 2.49 5.34
C TYR A 6 8.41 1.14 5.54
N GLU A 7 7.46 1.12 6.48
CA GLU A 7 6.62 -0.03 6.79
C GLU A 7 5.44 -0.07 5.83
N ILE A 8 5.31 -1.19 5.13
CA ILE A 8 4.10 -1.54 4.39
C ILE A 8 3.24 -2.41 5.30
N ASP A 9 1.95 -2.10 5.40
CA ASP A 9 1.03 -2.84 6.28
C ASP A 9 0.94 -4.32 5.90
N PHE A 10 0.76 -4.62 4.60
CA PHE A 10 0.61 -6.01 4.14
C PHE A 10 1.32 -6.29 2.82
N VAL A 11 1.89 -7.48 2.74
CA VAL A 11 2.29 -8.13 1.48
C VAL A 11 1.39 -9.33 1.29
N VAL A 12 0.59 -9.31 0.24
CA VAL A 12 -0.29 -10.43 -0.11
C VAL A 12 0.30 -11.22 -1.26
N ARG A 13 0.04 -12.52 -1.27
CA ARG A 13 0.42 -13.42 -2.35
C ARG A 13 -0.80 -14.19 -2.83
N ASP A 14 -1.07 -14.15 -4.13
CA ASP A 14 -2.17 -14.91 -4.72
C ASP A 14 -1.81 -16.41 -4.88
N GLN A 15 -2.80 -17.23 -5.24
CA GLN A 15 -2.60 -18.66 -5.46
C GLN A 15 -1.70 -18.97 -6.68
N LYS A 16 -1.50 -18.01 -7.58
CA LYS A 16 -0.60 -18.12 -8.74
C LYS A 16 0.83 -17.71 -8.40
N GLY A 17 1.06 -17.21 -7.19
CA GLY A 17 2.35 -16.78 -6.67
C GLY A 17 2.69 -15.31 -6.93
N ASN A 18 1.76 -14.51 -7.47
CA ASN A 18 1.95 -13.07 -7.64
C ASN A 18 1.87 -12.37 -6.29
N CYS A 19 2.81 -11.47 -6.04
CA CYS A 19 2.83 -10.65 -4.84
C CYS A 19 2.25 -9.25 -5.12
N GLU A 20 1.51 -8.70 -4.17
CA GLU A 20 0.99 -7.33 -4.19
C GLU A 20 1.20 -6.69 -2.81
N LEU A 21 1.55 -5.40 -2.82
CA LEU A 21 1.70 -4.59 -1.61
C LEU A 21 0.39 -3.85 -1.32
N LEU A 22 -0.07 -3.88 -0.08
CA LEU A 22 -1.23 -3.12 0.37
C LEU A 22 -0.79 -2.16 1.47
N GLN A 23 -1.04 -0.88 1.25
CA GLN A 23 -0.93 0.15 2.28
C GLN A 23 -2.33 0.57 2.71
N VAL A 24 -2.63 0.50 4.00
CA VAL A 24 -3.95 0.82 4.53
C VAL A 24 -3.90 2.19 5.18
N VAL A 25 -4.79 3.07 4.75
CA VAL A 25 -4.89 4.42 5.30
C VAL A 25 -6.32 4.68 5.73
N TRP A 26 -6.52 5.48 6.76
CA TRP A 26 -7.88 5.81 7.19
C TRP A 26 -8.56 6.76 6.19
N ASP A 27 -7.85 7.80 5.77
CA ASP A 27 -8.35 8.87 4.92
C ASP A 27 -7.26 9.38 3.97
N MET A 28 -7.60 9.55 2.70
CA MET A 28 -6.72 10.06 1.64
C MET A 28 -6.96 11.55 1.33
N ASP A 29 -7.95 12.20 1.94
CA ASP A 29 -8.22 13.63 1.78
C ASP A 29 -7.17 14.51 2.47
N ASP A 30 -6.44 13.97 3.44
CA ASP A 30 -5.29 14.67 4.04
C ASP A 30 -4.06 14.59 3.12
N VAL A 31 -3.70 15.73 2.53
CA VAL A 31 -2.63 15.83 1.51
C VAL A 31 -1.27 15.41 2.06
N GLU A 32 -0.99 15.70 3.34
CA GLU A 32 0.28 15.32 3.98
C GLU A 32 0.36 13.81 4.21
N THR A 33 -0.71 13.21 4.74
CA THR A 33 -0.84 11.75 4.92
C THR A 33 -0.71 11.06 3.57
N ARG A 34 -1.46 11.50 2.57
CA ARG A 34 -1.39 10.95 1.22
C ARG A 34 0.03 10.93 0.65
N ALA A 35 0.74 12.06 0.72
CA ALA A 35 2.09 12.16 0.16
C ALA A 35 3.08 11.22 0.87
N ARG A 36 2.90 11.03 2.19
CA ARG A 36 3.70 10.10 2.98
C ARG A 36 3.40 8.65 2.62
N GLU A 37 2.13 8.27 2.52
CA GLU A 37 1.70 6.90 2.20
C GLU A 37 2.06 6.53 0.74
N GLU A 38 1.88 7.44 -0.22
CA GLU A 38 2.31 7.25 -1.61
C GLU A 38 3.83 7.05 -1.69
N ARG A 39 4.61 7.84 -0.94
CA ARG A 39 6.06 7.70 -0.90
C ARG A 39 6.50 6.35 -0.33
N ALA A 40 5.94 5.93 0.81
CA ALA A 40 6.25 4.65 1.42
C ALA A 40 5.95 3.48 0.46
N LEU A 41 4.81 3.53 -0.21
CA LEU A 41 4.41 2.53 -1.19
C LEU A 41 5.36 2.49 -2.40
N GLU A 42 5.75 3.64 -2.95
CA GLU A 42 6.67 3.71 -4.08
C GLU A 42 8.07 3.22 -3.74
N GLU A 43 8.57 3.49 -2.52
CA GLU A 43 9.85 2.97 -2.06
C GLU A 43 9.80 1.44 -1.90
N ALA A 44 8.72 0.89 -1.34
CA ALA A 44 8.55 -0.55 -1.22
C ALA A 44 8.38 -1.25 -2.58
N LYS A 45 7.66 -0.65 -3.54
CA LYS A 45 7.56 -1.16 -4.92
C LYS A 45 8.94 -1.25 -5.58
N LYS A 46 9.79 -0.24 -5.39
CA LYS A 46 11.16 -0.23 -5.94
C LYS A 46 12.05 -1.29 -5.28
N GLU A 47 11.92 -1.49 -3.98
CA GLU A 47 12.73 -2.46 -3.25
C GLU A 47 12.31 -3.91 -3.52
N LEU A 48 11.01 -4.19 -3.54
CA LEU A 48 10.46 -5.54 -3.65
C LEU A 48 10.10 -5.95 -5.09
N GLY A 49 9.95 -4.99 -6.00
CA GLY A 49 9.58 -5.25 -7.40
C GLY A 49 8.14 -5.71 -7.59
N PHE A 50 7.27 -5.52 -6.58
CA PHE A 50 5.86 -5.93 -6.63
C PHE A 50 4.96 -4.73 -6.92
N PRO A 51 3.83 -4.94 -7.62
CA PRO A 51 2.78 -3.93 -7.70
C PRO A 51 2.20 -3.67 -6.30
N GLY A 52 1.57 -2.50 -6.13
CA GLY A 52 0.97 -2.15 -4.86
C GLY A 52 -0.06 -1.05 -4.96
N LYS A 53 -0.98 -1.02 -3.99
CA LYS A 53 -2.09 -0.07 -3.92
C LYS A 53 -2.33 0.42 -2.50
N ILE A 54 -2.89 1.62 -2.41
CA ILE A 54 -3.38 2.19 -1.15
C ILE A 54 -4.87 1.83 -1.03
N ILE A 55 -5.27 1.37 0.14
CA ILE A 55 -6.66 1.04 0.48
C ILE A 55 -7.10 2.00 1.58
N ASP A 56 -8.00 2.91 1.24
CA ASP A 56 -8.69 3.76 2.21
C ASP A 56 -10.06 3.21 2.59
N TYR A 57 -10.69 3.80 3.61
CA TYR A 57 -12.03 3.42 4.04
C TYR A 57 -13.06 3.47 2.89
N THR A 58 -12.96 4.47 2.02
CA THR A 58 -13.88 4.64 0.89
C THR A 58 -13.69 3.54 -0.14
N THR A 59 -12.45 3.28 -0.56
CA THR A 59 -12.14 2.19 -1.52
C THR A 59 -12.55 0.84 -0.97
N TYR A 60 -12.33 0.59 0.33
CA TYR A 60 -12.76 -0.65 0.98
C TYR A 60 -14.27 -0.85 0.89
N LEU A 61 -15.06 0.17 1.27
CA LEU A 61 -16.53 0.09 1.23
C LEU A 61 -17.10 -0.01 -0.19
N GLN A 62 -16.50 0.68 -1.16
CA GLN A 62 -16.93 0.63 -2.57
C GLN A 62 -16.68 -0.74 -3.21
N SER A 63 -15.69 -1.50 -2.73
CA SER A 63 -15.39 -2.85 -3.24
C SER A 63 -16.37 -3.94 -2.78
N GLN A 64 -17.26 -3.63 -1.83
CA GLN A 64 -18.28 -4.56 -1.29
C GLN A 64 -19.69 -4.30 -1.87
N GLY A 65 -19.82 -3.38 -2.83
CA GLY A 65 -21.08 -2.97 -3.47
C GLY A 65 -21.35 -3.63 -4.82
#